data_AF-A0A4U9CWI7-F1
#
_entry.id   AF-A0A4U9CWI7-F1
#
_cell.length_a   1.000
_cell.length_b   1.000
_cell.length_c   1.000
_cell.angle_alpha   90.00
_cell.angle_beta   90.00
_cell.angle_gamma   90.00
#
_symmetry.space_group_name_H-M   'P 1'
#
loop_
_entity.id
_entity.type
_entity.pdbx_description
1 polymer ?
#
loop_
_entity_poly.entity_id
_entity_poly.type
_entity_poly.pdbx_seq_one_letter_code
_entity_poly.pdbx_strand_id
1 'polypeptide(L)' 'MQDPQAARAHWHALFGFNELPEGLAVGQQRFVFLQGQDNRLVELVFNVSDPALKGQRFRVGNGEYRFQ' A
#
# COMPACT_ATOMS: atom_id res chain seq x y z
N MET A 1 9.96 -5.09 -0.83
CA MET A 1 10.98 -4.21 -1.41
C MET A 1 12.28 -4.36 -0.65
N GLN A 2 13.45 -4.36 -1.29
CA GLN A 2 14.72 -4.53 -0.57
C GLN A 2 15.08 -3.30 0.29
N ASP A 3 14.80 -2.10 -0.25
CA ASP A 3 14.97 -0.83 0.43
C ASP A 3 13.67 0.01 0.35
N PRO A 4 12.81 -0.06 1.38
CA PRO A 4 11.58 0.72 1.44
C PRO A 4 11.81 2.23 1.52
N GLN A 5 12.90 2.68 2.15
CA GLN A 5 13.17 4.11 2.34
C GLN A 5 13.57 4.75 1.01
N ALA A 6 14.45 4.09 0.25
CA ALA A 6 14.82 4.56 -1.09
C ALA A 6 13.62 4.60 -2.03
N ALA A 7 12.76 3.57 -2.00
CA ALA A 7 11.54 3.56 -2.82
C ALA A 7 10.58 4.70 -2.45
N ARG A 8 10.37 4.93 -1.15
CA ARG A 8 9.56 6.05 -0.62
C ARG A 8 10.10 7.40 -1.07
N ALA A 9 11.39 7.64 -0.88
CA ALA A 9 12.05 8.89 -1.27
C ALA A 9 11.95 9.13 -2.79
N HIS A 10 12.13 8.07 -3.58
CA HIS A 10 12.02 8.14 -5.03
C HIS A 10 10.60 8.50 -5.49
N TRP A 11 9.57 7.87 -4.91
CA TRP A 11 8.18 8.19 -5.23
C TRP A 11 7.78 9.60 -4.80
N HIS A 12 8.26 10.05 -3.64
CA HIS A 12 8.09 11.43 -3.22
C HIS A 12 8.70 12.41 -4.22
N ALA A 13 9.93 12.17 -4.67
CA ALA A 13 10.60 13.04 -5.65
C ALA A 13 9.90 13.05 -7.02
N LEU A 14 9.34 11.92 -7.46
CA LEU A 14 8.65 11.81 -8.76
C LEU A 14 7.26 12.44 -8.76
N PHE A 15 6.49 12.24 -7.68
CA PHE A 15 5.06 12.55 -7.69
C PHE A 15 4.64 13.64 -6.69
N GLY A 16 5.54 14.07 -5.80
CA GLY A 16 5.27 15.10 -4.80
C GLY A 16 4.23 14.69 -3.75
N PHE A 17 4.08 13.39 -3.48
CA PHE A 17 3.13 12.89 -2.48
C PHE A 17 3.51 13.32 -1.07
N ASN A 18 2.50 13.55 -0.22
CA ASN A 18 2.72 13.96 1.16
C ASN A 18 3.38 12.84 1.96
N GLU A 19 4.40 13.15 2.75
CA GLU A 19 5.05 12.16 3.61
C GLU A 19 4.20 11.79 4.83
N LEU A 20 4.22 10.52 5.19
CA LEU A 20 3.71 9.96 6.44
C LEU A 20 4.82 9.17 7.15
N PRO A 21 4.73 8.94 8.47
CA PRO A 21 5.70 8.12 9.20
C PRO A 21 5.92 6.73 8.56
N GLU A 22 4.84 6.10 8.10
CA GLU A 22 4.85 4.77 7.50
C GLU A 22 4.87 4.75 5.95
N GLY A 23 4.90 5.91 5.28
CA GLY A 23 4.79 5.93 3.82
C GLY A 23 4.47 7.27 3.17
N LEU A 24 3.62 7.23 2.13
CA LEU A 24 3.18 8.40 1.37
C LEU A 24 1.65 8.47 1.29
N ALA A 25 1.11 9.69 1.21
CA ALA A 25 -0.33 9.94 1.09
C ALA A 25 -0.68 10.69 -0.19
N VAL A 26 -1.82 10.30 -0.77
CA VAL A 26 -2.46 10.96 -1.92
C VAL A 26 -3.96 11.07 -1.65
N GLY A 27 -4.40 12.26 -1.26
CA GLY A 27 -5.78 12.46 -0.80
C GLY A 27 -6.11 11.54 0.40
N GLN A 28 -7.07 10.65 0.21
CA GLN A 28 -7.49 9.67 1.23
C GLN A 28 -6.73 8.32 1.13
N GLN A 29 -5.89 8.15 0.11
CA GLN A 29 -5.12 6.93 -0.12
C GLN A 29 -3.76 7.02 0.56
N ARG A 30 -3.24 5.86 0.98
CA ARG A 30 -1.94 5.71 1.63
C ARG A 30 -1.16 4.59 0.96
N PHE A 31 0.11 4.85 0.67
CA PHE A 31 1.07 3.88 0.18
C PHE A 31 2.04 3.55 1.30
N VAL A 32 2.05 2.29 1.73
CA VAL A 32 2.97 1.80 2.77
C VAL A 32 4.07 0.98 2.09
N PHE A 33 5.32 1.31 2.41
CA PHE A 33 6.48 0.67 1.80
C PHE A 33 7.06 -0.33 2.81
N LEU A 34 6.92 -1.62 2.50
CA LEU A 34 7.37 -2.70 3.39
C LEU A 34 8.57 -3.43 2.81
N GLN A 35 9.48 -3.83 3.71
CA GLN A 35 10.61 -4.66 3.33
C GLN A 35 10.12 -6.04 2.91
N GLY A 36 10.71 -6.58 1.84
CA GLY A 36 10.32 -7.89 1.29
C GLY A 36 11.15 -8.24 0.07
N GLN A 37 11.07 -9.50 -0.35
CA GLN A 37 11.97 -10.07 -1.37
C GLN A 37 11.77 -9.46 -2.77
N ASP A 38 10.53 -9.09 -3.09
CA ASP A 38 10.17 -8.51 -4.39
C ASP A 38 9.91 -7.00 -4.30
N ASN A 39 10.22 -6.28 -5.39
CA ASN A 39 9.80 -4.89 -5.59
C ASN A 39 8.48 -4.84 -6.38
N ARG A 40 7.37 -5.24 -5.73
CA ARG A 40 6.04 -5.29 -6.34
C ARG A 40 4.95 -4.82 -5.38
N LEU A 41 3.80 -4.40 -5.91
CA LEU A 41 2.59 -4.20 -5.12
C LEU A 41 2.12 -5.57 -4.59
N VAL A 42 2.01 -5.68 -3.27
CA VAL A 42 1.69 -6.95 -2.58
C VAL A 42 0.31 -6.98 -1.96
N GLU A 43 -0.19 -5.86 -1.45
CA GLU A 43 -1.49 -5.78 -0.78
C GLU A 43 -2.23 -4.48 -1.15
N LEU A 44 -3.53 -4.60 -1.43
CA LEU A 44 -4.46 -3.47 -1.51
C LEU A 44 -5.51 -3.61 -0.41
N VAL A 45 -5.67 -2.55 0.38
CA VAL A 45 -6.58 -2.53 1.52
C VAL A 45 -7.70 -1.53 1.26
N PHE A 46 -8.94 -2.01 1.28
CA PHE A 46 -10.14 -1.24 1.02
C PHE A 46 -10.88 -1.01 2.33
N ASN A 47 -11.13 0.26 2.67
CA ASN A 47 -12.02 0.60 3.77
C ASN A 47 -13.46 0.42 3.30
N VAL A 48 -14.23 -0.44 3.96
CA VAL A 48 -15.63 -0.73 3.61
C VAL A 48 -16.58 -0.45 4.76
N SER A 49 -17.76 0.08 4.41
CA SER A 49 -18.86 0.27 5.35
C SER A 49 -19.70 -0.98 5.54
N ASP A 50 -19.73 -1.89 4.56
CA ASP A 50 -20.51 -3.12 4.60
C ASP A 50 -19.87 -4.15 5.56
N PRO A 51 -20.55 -4.53 6.66
CA PRO A 51 -20.04 -5.53 7.60
C PRO A 51 -19.80 -6.90 6.97
N ALA A 52 -20.53 -7.27 5.92
CA ALA A 52 -20.38 -8.56 5.27
C ALA A 52 -19.02 -8.69 4.58
N LEU A 53 -18.46 -7.58 4.09
CA LEU A 53 -17.17 -7.55 3.41
C LEU A 53 -15.99 -7.44 4.38
N LYS A 54 -16.20 -6.96 5.61
CA LYS A 54 -15.11 -6.77 6.57
C LYS A 54 -14.36 -8.06 6.87
N GLY A 55 -13.03 -7.98 6.81
CA GLY A 55 -12.15 -9.12 7.04
C GLY A 55 -12.02 -10.07 5.85
N GLN A 56 -12.83 -9.91 4.79
CA GLN A 56 -12.69 -10.72 3.59
C GLN A 56 -11.37 -10.43 2.89
N ARG A 57 -10.80 -11.48 2.31
CA ARG A 57 -9.55 -11.44 1.54
C ARG A 57 -9.68 -12.27 0.29
N PHE A 58 -9.11 -11.80 -0.80
CA PHE A 58 -8.98 -12.57 -2.03
C PHE A 58 -7.64 -12.27 -2.71
N ARG A 59 -7.25 -13.15 -3.63
CA ARG A 59 -5.99 -13.03 -4.37
C ARG A 59 -6.26 -12.96 -5.86
N VAL A 60 -5.58 -12.05 -6.53
CA VAL A 60 -5.56 -11.94 -8.00
C VAL A 60 -4.10 -11.93 -8.44
N GLY A 61 -3.68 -13.00 -9.11
CA GLY A 61 -2.26 -13.23 -9.39
C GLY A 61 -1.44 -13.29 -8.10
N ASN A 62 -0.43 -12.42 -7.99
CA ASN A 62 0.43 -12.31 -6.80
C ASN A 62 0.01 -11.21 -5.82
N GLY A 63 -1.11 -10.52 -6.07
CA GLY A 63 -1.63 -9.45 -5.21
C GLY A 63 -2.70 -9.93 -4.24
N GLU A 64 -2.61 -9.49 -2.99
CA GLU A 64 -3.62 -9.71 -1.96
C GLU A 64 -4.55 -8.50 -1.84
N TYR A 65 -5.85 -8.75 -1.72
CA TYR A 65 -6.88 -7.73 -1.60
C TYR A 65 -7.61 -7.97 -0.29
N ARG A 66 -7.62 -6.98 0.60
CA ARG A 66 -8.24 -7.07 1.93
C ARG A 66 -9.27 -5.96 2.13
N PHE A 67 -10.40 -6.31 2.70
CA PHE A 67 -11.44 -5.37 3.13
C PHE A 67 -11.39 -5.18 4.65
N GLN A 68 -11.43 -3.93 5.12
CA GLN A 68 -11.41 -3.57 6.55
C GLN A 68 -12.49 -2.54 6.92
#